data_AF-A0A2V9KIY4-F1
#
_entry.id   AF-A0A2V9KIY4-F1
#
_cell.length_a   1.000
_cell.length_b   1.000
_cell.length_c   1.000
_cell.angle_alpha   90.00
_cell.angle_beta   90.00
_cell.angle_gamma   90.00
#
_symmetry.space_group_name_H-M   'P 1'
#
loop_
_entity.id
_entity.type
_entity.pdbx_description
1 polymer ?
#
loop_
_entity_poly.entity_id
_entity_poly.type
_entity_poly.pdbx_seq_one_letter_code
_entity_poly.pdbx_strand_id
1 'polypeptide(L)' 'MSALVVRKLSPETHRALRVRAKQHARSTEAEVRAILDESVRPATRMKLGSALAVLAKPFGG' A
#
# COMPACT_ATOMS: atom_id res chain seq x y z
N MET A 1 4.87 -14.11 5.42
CA MET A 1 3.55 -13.55 5.81
C MET A 1 3.81 -12.47 6.83
N SER A 2 3.36 -11.25 6.56
CA SER A 2 3.50 -10.12 7.49
C SER A 2 2.11 -9.73 7.97
N ALA A 3 1.87 -9.75 9.28
CA ALA A 3 0.59 -9.37 9.87
C ALA A 3 0.72 -8.01 10.55
N LEU A 4 -0.26 -7.12 10.33
CA LEU A 4 -0.31 -5.80 10.94
C LEU A 4 -1.62 -5.67 11.70
N VAL A 5 -1.54 -5.36 13.00
CA VAL A 5 -2.70 -5.19 13.88
C VAL A 5 -2.86 -3.71 14.20
N VAL A 6 -3.92 -3.09 13.67
CA VAL A 6 -4.28 -1.70 13.99
C VAL A 6 -5.18 -1.71 15.22
N ARG A 7 -4.67 -1.23 16.36
CA ARG A 7 -5.45 -1.09 17.59
C ARG A 7 -6.09 0.30 17.66
N LYS A 8 -7.20 0.41 18.39
CA LYS A 8 -7.96 1.67 18.60
C LYS A 8 -8.43 2.33 17.29
N LEU A 9 -8.80 1.52 16.29
CA LEU A 9 -9.46 2.05 15.09
C LEU A 9 -10.84 2.60 15.46
N SER A 10 -11.12 3.84 15.07
CA SER A 10 -12.45 4.43 15.29
C SER A 10 -13.53 3.55 14.63
N PRO A 11 -14.67 3.33 15.31
CA PRO A 11 -15.77 2.55 14.74
C PRO A 11 -16.30 3.16 13.42
N GLU A 12 -16.20 4.49 13.27
CA GLU A 12 -16.57 5.19 12.05
C GLU A 12 -15.64 4.80 10.89
N THR A 13 -14.33 4.77 11.13
CA THR A 13 -13.33 4.35 10.15
C THR A 13 -13.51 2.88 9.78
N HIS A 14 -13.80 2.02 10.75
CA HIS A 14 -14.08 0.60 10.48
C HIS A 14 -15.34 0.43 9.60
N ARG A 15 -16.40 1.21 9.86
CA ARG A 15 -17.61 1.20 9.04
C ARG A 15 -17.34 1.71 7.63
N ALA A 16 -16.60 2.80 7.49
CA ALA A 16 -16.21 3.36 6.19
C ALA A 16 -15.39 2.35 5.37
N LEU A 17 -14.40 1.70 5.99
CA LEU A 17 -13.61 0.63 5.35
C LEU A 17 -14.48 -0.54 4.91
N ARG A 18 -15.45 -0.95 5.73
CA ARG A 18 -16.36 -2.05 5.39
C ARG A 18 -17.28 -1.70 4.21
N VAL A 19 -17.78 -0.47 4.15
CA VAL A 19 -18.61 0.00 3.02
C VAL A 19 -17.77 0.04 1.74
N ARG A 20 -16.56 0.60 1.81
CA ARG A 20 -15.63 0.68 0.68
C ARG A 20 -15.22 -0.71 0.19
N ALA A 21 -14.94 -1.65 1.10
CA ALA A 21 -14.65 -3.04 0.75
C ALA A 21 -15.81 -3.72 -0.01
N LYS A 22 -17.06 -3.49 0.43
CA LYS A 22 -18.25 -3.97 -0.30
C LYS A 22 -18.36 -3.37 -1.70
N GLN A 23 -18.07 -2.08 -1.87
CA GLN A 23 -18.10 -1.41 -3.17
C GLN A 23 -17.05 -2.00 -4.14
N HIS A 24 -15.87 -2.36 -3.64
CA HIS A 24 -14.82 -2.99 -4.44
C HIS A 24 -14.92 -4.52 -4.54
N ALA A 25 -16.01 -5.12 -4.03
CA ALA A 25 -16.21 -6.57 -3.95
C ALA A 25 -15.03 -7.32 -3.29
N ARG A 26 -14.42 -6.70 -2.28
CA ARG A 26 -13.25 -7.21 -1.54
C ARG A 26 -13.59 -7.45 -0.07
N SER A 27 -12.78 -8.28 0.59
CA SER A 27 -12.80 -8.34 2.05
C SER A 27 -12.25 -7.04 2.64
N THR A 28 -12.66 -6.70 3.87
CA THR A 28 -12.16 -5.49 4.55
C THR A 28 -10.63 -5.50 4.65
N GLU A 29 -10.03 -6.68 4.88
CA GLU A 29 -8.58 -6.83 4.94
C GLU A 29 -7.91 -6.62 3.57
N ALA A 30 -8.51 -7.15 2.49
CA ALA A 30 -8.01 -6.93 1.14
C ALA A 30 -8.09 -5.44 0.74
N GLU A 31 -9.14 -4.74 1.17
CA GLU A 31 -9.28 -3.30 0.93
C GLU A 31 -8.26 -2.50 1.73
N VAL A 32 -8.05 -2.81 3.01
CA VAL A 32 -7.01 -2.16 3.83
C VAL A 32 -5.63 -2.40 3.22
N ARG A 33 -5.35 -3.61 2.74
CA ARG A 33 -4.10 -3.92 2.04
C ARG A 33 -3.94 -3.09 0.77
N ALA A 34 -5.00 -2.96 -0.04
CA ALA A 34 -4.97 -2.17 -1.27
C ALA A 34 -4.72 -0.68 -0.97
N ILE A 35 -5.41 -0.11 0.03
CA ILE A 35 -5.21 1.28 0.47
C ILE A 35 -3.77 1.49 0.95
N LEU A 36 -3.24 0.57 1.75
CA LEU A 36 -1.86 0.65 2.22
C LEU A 36 -0.88 0.56 1.04
N ASP A 37 -1.05 -0.40 0.13
CA ASP A 37 -0.20 -0.56 -1.05
C ASP A 37 -0.22 0.70 -1.94
N GLU A 38 -1.39 1.28 -2.16
CA GLU A 38 -1.55 2.54 -2.90
C GLU A 38 -0.87 3.72 -2.17
N SER A 39 -1.04 3.79 -0.84
CA SER A 39 -0.49 4.88 -0.01
C SER A 39 1.03 4.80 0.14
N VAL A 40 1.61 3.60 0.19
CA VAL A 40 3.07 3.40 0.29
C VAL A 40 3.75 3.27 -1.08
N ARG A 41 2.99 3.10 -2.17
CA ARG A 41 3.49 3.16 -3.56
C ARG A 41 2.85 4.32 -4.33
N PRO A 42 2.98 5.57 -3.87
CA PRO A 42 2.58 6.70 -4.70
C PRO A 42 3.40 6.64 -5.99
N ALA A 43 2.77 6.90 -7.14
CA ALA A 43 3.43 6.93 -8.45
C ALA A 43 4.66 7.89 -8.47
N THR A 44 4.69 8.86 -7.56
CA THR A 44 5.78 9.82 -7.33
C THR A 44 6.96 9.24 -6.55
N ARG A 45 6.91 7.99 -6.08
CA ARG A 45 8.04 7.35 -5.39
C ARG A 45 9.10 7.03 -6.43
N MET A 46 9.99 7.98 -6.70
CA MET A 46 11.26 7.71 -7.35
C MET A 46 11.94 6.61 -6.54
N LYS A 47 12.01 5.41 -7.11
CA LYS A 47 12.82 4.32 -6.56
C LYS A 47 14.28 4.72 -6.77
N LEU A 48 14.81 5.60 -5.92
CA LEU A 48 16.13 6.19 -6.09
C LEU A 48 17.21 5.11 -6.27
N GLY A 49 17.12 4.01 -5.50
CA GLY A 49 17.99 2.84 -5.68
C GLY A 49 17.82 2.14 -7.03
N SER A 50 16.61 2.05 -7.58
CA SER A 50 16.39 1.52 -8.93
C SER A 50 16.86 2.49 -10.01
N ALA A 51 16.68 3.80 -9.82
CA ALA A 51 17.16 4.82 -10.74
C ALA A 51 18.69 4.88 -10.77
N LEU A 52 19.33 4.81 -9.61
CA LEU A 52 20.79 4.73 -9.47
C LEU A 52 21.33 3.41 -10.03
N ALA A 53 20.67 2.28 -9.79
CA ALA A 53 21.06 1.00 -10.40
C ALA A 53 20.94 1.03 -11.93
N VAL A 54 19.92 1.70 -12.49
CA VAL A 54 19.79 1.89 -13.94
C VAL A 54 20.90 2.80 -14.48
N LEU A 55 21.26 3.85 -13.75
CA LEU A 55 22.39 4.73 -14.10
C LEU A 55 23.76 4.06 -13.99
N ALA A 56 23.96 3.15 -13.02
CA ALA A 56 25.21 2.44 -12.80
C ALA A 56 25.39 1.23 -13.73
N LYS A 57 24.29 0.71 -14.31
CA LYS A 57 24.28 -0.46 -15.22
C LYS A 57 25.24 -0.33 -16.43
N PRO A 58 25.40 0.83 -17.09
CA PRO A 58 26.40 1.01 -18.15
C PRO A 58 27.85 1.05 -17.64
N PHE A 59 28.06 1.34 -16.35
CA PHE A 59 29.38 1.48 -15.73
C PHE A 59 29.85 0.21 -14.98
N GLY A 60 29.07 -0.88 -15.03
CA GLY A 60 29.44 -2.16 -14.43
C GLY A 60 28.88 -2.42 -13.02
N GLY A 61 28.00 -1.55 -12.51
CA GLY A 61 27.34 -1.71 -11.20
C GLY A 61 27.94 -0.88 -10.08
#